data_AF-A0AAW3ZMM0-F1
#
_entry.id   AF-A0AAW3ZMM0-F1
#
_cell.length_a   1.000
_cell.length_b   1.000
_cell.length_c   1.000
_cell.angle_alpha   90.00
_cell.angle_beta   90.00
_cell.angle_gamma   90.00
#
_symmetry.space_group_name_H-M   'P 1'
#
loop_
_entity.id
_entity.type
_entity.pdbx_description
1 polymer ?
#
loop_
_entity_poly.entity_id
_entity_poly.type
_entity_poly.pdbx_seq_one_letter_code
_entity_poly.pdbx_strand_id
1 'polypeptide(L)'
;MSSTPAQTVPLYAVVDGRSAALGPDEVVFYDPVLDRSHVMATPVVQALDLCREFQPLDVHVQRICERLPNMAGQQAAVKRVLENLVARGCLVTDDAFVRTLSDVPGVGRLSTAGIFIRACDRPEQLERLLASLIEHQARFSAPGTLVVVDDSKRPESVERHAALLATFARQWNDSTHHVTPSLWRNWAEAWSEQTGQGVALRRMLLGDASYRGPRGGGEGRNLITLLAAGGKYLLFDDDHLLPMRRHPGAQDLLAPPAMGWAPITFASMDEALAQGDECSSDPLALHLDLCGRRLGECLGEGRPVGFSAHNIRGLAPSREPLLRGESRILLTQHGHRGGSCSAGISWLFMLPEGARQGYAADSARYQALRGDVPVWFGTSHYVLDRSGRFPPLAIDNSRLMPCTSPYGRGEDALFNSLALASDAKAVQLHLPMSVGHKPEAGRDRSALFAAPHRPEVSSCLSDLVDELAPSLYGEHASKRFSVLSASMRDLIDASDSGLLSYLRTYFTHRRSLLVENLKRTASQATNACSEWQQDLRSQLEVNARAIVERGAPRFQGMAENATGQDCVERFRREVESLADGLDAWPAAWEVAIERQAKCLEQSRVTA
;
A
#
# COMPACT_ATOMS: atom_id res chain seq x y z
N MET A 1 43.54 4.40 17.00
CA MET A 1 43.05 5.14 18.18
C MET A 1 41.57 4.84 18.31
N SER A 2 41.19 4.07 19.33
CA SER A 2 39.81 3.66 19.57
C SER A 2 39.05 4.84 20.18
N SER A 3 38.18 5.49 19.42
CA SER A 3 37.28 6.52 19.93
C SER A 3 36.23 5.85 20.80
N THR A 4 36.25 6.13 22.10
CA THR A 4 35.14 5.85 23.01
C THR A 4 33.88 6.51 22.43
N PRO A 5 32.77 5.78 22.17
CA PRO A 5 31.55 6.41 21.67
C PRO A 5 31.06 7.40 22.74
N ALA A 6 30.77 8.64 22.32
CA ALA A 6 30.18 9.65 23.19
C ALA A 6 28.88 9.08 23.76
N GLN A 7 28.74 9.12 25.09
CA GLN A 7 27.54 8.65 25.79
C GLN A 7 26.33 9.43 25.28
N THR A 8 25.48 8.76 24.50
CA THR A 8 24.27 9.35 23.95
C THR A 8 23.26 9.56 25.08
N VAL A 9 22.66 10.75 25.13
CA VAL A 9 21.63 11.08 26.14
C VAL A 9 20.40 10.22 25.87
N PRO A 10 19.87 9.46 26.85
CA PRO A 10 18.70 8.61 26.66
C PRO A 10 17.47 9.39 26.21
N LEU A 11 16.70 8.79 25.30
CA LEU A 11 15.43 9.33 24.82
C LEU A 11 14.25 8.63 25.51
N TYR A 12 13.17 9.37 25.72
CA TYR A 12 11.96 8.88 26.38
C TYR A 12 10.73 9.19 25.54
N ALA A 13 9.76 8.27 25.50
CA ALA A 13 8.48 8.47 24.86
C ALA A 13 7.35 7.83 25.66
N VAL A 14 6.13 8.34 25.51
CA VAL A 14 4.93 7.76 26.14
C VAL A 14 4.50 6.49 25.40
N VAL A 15 4.13 5.47 26.17
CA VAL A 15 3.56 4.22 25.66
C VAL A 15 2.19 4.43 25.01
N ASP A 16 1.73 3.46 24.23
CA ASP A 16 0.40 3.45 23.63
C ASP A 16 -0.69 3.21 24.69
N GLY A 17 -1.02 4.23 25.49
CA GLY A 17 -2.03 4.14 26.53
C GLY A 17 -3.34 4.85 26.20
N ARG A 18 -4.41 4.38 26.84
CA ARG A 18 -5.77 4.91 26.73
C ARG A 18 -6.15 5.66 27.99
N SER A 19 -6.78 6.81 27.87
CA SER A 19 -7.22 7.61 29.02
C SER A 19 -8.75 7.68 29.12
N ALA A 20 -9.27 7.64 30.34
CA ALA A 20 -10.68 7.84 30.65
C ALA A 20 -10.83 8.63 31.95
N ALA A 21 -11.73 9.62 31.97
CA ALA A 21 -11.99 10.42 33.17
C ALA A 21 -12.65 9.56 34.27
N LEU A 22 -12.15 9.68 35.49
CA LEU A 22 -12.79 9.15 36.71
C LEU A 22 -13.55 10.23 37.48
N GLY A 23 -13.13 11.49 37.33
CA GLY A 23 -13.72 12.64 37.99
C GLY A 23 -13.22 13.95 37.36
N PRO A 24 -13.54 15.11 37.95
CA PRO A 24 -13.11 16.40 37.42
C PRO A 24 -11.58 16.56 37.36
N ASP A 25 -10.87 15.98 38.33
CA ASP A 25 -9.41 16.12 38.47
C ASP A 25 -8.63 14.81 38.29
N GLU A 26 -9.30 13.69 38.03
CA GLU A 26 -8.70 12.35 37.97
C GLU A 26 -9.00 11.62 36.66
N VAL A 27 -7.97 10.96 36.13
CA VAL A 27 -8.02 10.18 34.90
C VAL A 27 -7.34 8.84 35.14
N VAL A 28 -7.94 7.77 34.61
CA VAL A 28 -7.26 6.47 34.46
C VAL A 28 -6.53 6.45 33.14
N PHE A 29 -5.23 6.19 33.19
CA PHE A 29 -4.42 5.82 32.04
C PHE A 29 -4.22 4.30 32.05
N TYR A 30 -4.66 3.62 31.01
CA TYR A 30 -4.52 2.17 30.82
C TYR A 30 -3.46 1.89 29.75
N ASP A 31 -2.45 1.11 30.11
CA ASP A 31 -1.46 0.54 29.21
C ASP A 31 -1.94 -0.86 28.76
N PRO A 32 -2.32 -1.05 27.48
CA PRO A 32 -2.78 -2.33 26.94
C PRO A 32 -1.64 -3.33 26.70
N VAL A 33 -0.39 -2.89 26.66
CA VAL A 33 0.77 -3.78 26.45
C VAL A 33 1.15 -4.45 27.77
N LEU A 34 1.20 -3.67 28.86
CA LEU A 34 1.50 -4.19 30.20
C LEU A 34 0.26 -4.67 30.94
N ASP A 35 -0.93 -4.42 30.39
CA ASP A 35 -2.24 -4.64 31.02
C ASP A 35 -2.33 -4.01 32.42
N ARG A 36 -2.02 -2.70 32.51
CA ARG A 36 -1.94 -1.95 33.76
C ARG A 36 -2.71 -0.65 33.72
N SER A 37 -3.36 -0.30 34.82
CA SER A 37 -4.05 0.97 35.00
C SER A 37 -3.33 1.86 36.02
N HIS A 38 -3.26 3.15 35.71
CA HIS A 38 -2.70 4.18 36.57
C HIS A 38 -3.73 5.29 36.77
N VAL A 39 -4.13 5.52 38.01
CA VAL A 39 -4.91 6.72 38.37
C VAL A 39 -3.94 7.89 38.52
N MET A 40 -4.21 8.98 37.82
CA MET A 40 -3.39 10.18 37.85
C MET A 40 -4.24 11.45 37.69
N ALA A 41 -3.69 12.57 38.12
CA ALA A 41 -4.38 13.85 37.98
C ALA A 41 -4.44 14.29 36.51
N THR A 42 -5.50 14.99 36.11
CA THR A 42 -5.70 15.49 34.73
C THR A 42 -4.48 16.23 34.15
N PRO A 43 -3.78 17.12 34.90
CA PRO A 43 -2.58 17.78 34.38
C PRO A 43 -1.42 16.84 34.04
N VAL A 44 -1.35 15.66 34.69
CA VAL A 44 -0.31 14.65 34.42
C VAL A 44 -0.55 13.98 33.06
N VAL A 45 -1.80 13.69 32.71
CA VAL A 45 -2.16 13.12 31.40
C VAL A 45 -1.90 14.15 30.29
N GLN A 46 -2.26 15.41 30.52
CA GLN A 46 -1.95 16.49 29.58
C GLN A 46 -0.43 16.63 29.34
N ALA A 47 0.37 16.45 30.38
CA ALA A 47 1.83 16.43 30.26
C ALA A 47 2.32 15.19 29.46
N LEU A 48 1.78 14.00 29.72
CA LEU A 48 2.07 12.80 28.93
C LEU A 48 1.76 13.00 27.43
N ASP A 49 0.66 13.67 27.09
CA ASP A 49 0.31 13.97 25.70
C ASP A 49 1.37 14.81 24.97
N LEU A 50 2.14 15.63 25.70
CA LEU A 50 3.24 16.41 25.15
C LEU A 50 4.54 15.60 24.99
N CYS A 51 4.62 14.43 25.64
CA CYS A 51 5.79 13.54 25.69
C CYS A 51 5.70 12.33 24.75
N ARG A 52 4.80 12.38 23.76
CA ARG A 52 4.52 11.24 22.87
C ARG A 52 5.71 10.75 22.04
N GLU A 53 6.63 11.64 21.68
CA GLU A 53 7.77 11.35 20.82
C GLU A 53 9.06 11.09 21.61
N PHE A 54 9.94 10.23 21.10
CA PHE A 54 11.27 10.03 21.69
C PHE A 54 12.10 11.31 21.67
N GLN A 55 12.33 11.89 22.86
CA GLN A 55 13.16 13.05 23.10
C GLN A 55 13.88 12.93 24.45
N PRO A 56 14.98 13.68 24.67
CA PRO A 56 15.59 13.77 26.00
C PRO A 56 14.59 14.28 27.04
N LEU A 57 14.71 13.81 28.28
CA LEU A 57 13.78 14.18 29.34
C LEU A 57 13.70 15.70 29.57
N ASP A 58 14.82 16.40 29.46
CA ASP A 58 14.86 17.86 29.64
C ASP A 58 14.11 18.61 28.52
N VAL A 59 14.06 18.06 27.29
CA VAL A 59 13.26 18.61 26.18
C VAL A 59 11.77 18.46 26.48
N HIS A 60 11.37 17.34 27.07
CA HIS A 60 9.99 17.15 27.53
C HIS A 60 9.60 18.13 28.63
N VAL A 61 10.47 18.33 29.62
CA VAL A 61 10.26 19.31 30.70
C VAL A 61 10.05 20.71 30.13
N GLN A 62 10.93 21.13 29.20
CA GLN A 62 10.81 22.44 28.56
C GLN A 62 9.46 22.58 27.83
N ARG A 63 9.11 21.60 26.99
CA ARG A 63 7.86 21.60 26.22
C ARG A 63 6.62 21.68 27.11
N ILE A 64 6.61 20.96 28.23
CA ILE A 64 5.51 21.00 29.21
C ILE A 64 5.40 22.39 29.84
N CYS A 65 6.50 22.94 30.35
CA CYS A 65 6.50 24.26 30.99
C CYS A 65 6.13 25.39 30.02
N GLU A 66 6.43 25.26 28.73
CA GLU A 66 6.04 26.22 27.69
C GLU A 66 4.55 26.13 27.30
N ARG A 67 3.98 24.91 27.29
CA ARG A 67 2.61 24.67 26.82
C ARG A 67 1.55 24.68 27.93
N LEU A 68 1.94 24.46 29.17
CA LEU A 68 1.06 24.45 30.35
C LEU A 68 1.42 25.63 31.28
N PRO A 69 0.67 26.76 31.23
CA PRO A 69 1.03 27.98 31.96
C PRO A 69 1.16 27.80 33.49
N ASN A 70 0.37 26.90 34.07
CA ASN A 70 0.41 26.56 35.49
C ASN A 70 1.70 25.81 35.91
N MET A 71 2.49 25.32 34.95
CA MET A 71 3.75 24.60 35.17
C MET A 71 4.99 25.46 34.85
N ALA A 72 4.80 26.72 34.43
CA ALA A 72 5.89 27.64 34.18
C ALA A 72 6.71 27.89 35.47
N GLY A 73 8.04 27.79 35.37
CA GLY A 73 8.95 27.91 36.52
C GLY A 73 9.02 26.67 37.44
N GLN A 74 8.33 25.58 37.12
CA GLN A 74 8.30 24.35 37.92
C GLN A 74 9.14 23.20 37.32
N GLN A 75 10.20 23.51 36.57
CA GLN A 75 10.98 22.53 35.80
C GLN A 75 11.47 21.34 36.65
N ALA A 76 11.97 21.60 37.87
CA ALA A 76 12.44 20.54 38.76
C ALA A 76 11.31 19.65 39.32
N ALA A 77 10.09 20.17 39.46
CA ALA A 77 8.93 19.38 39.86
C ALA A 77 8.43 18.53 38.68
N VAL A 78 8.32 19.13 37.49
CA VAL A 78 7.94 18.42 36.26
C VAL A 78 8.91 17.27 35.98
N LYS A 79 10.23 17.51 36.07
CA LYS A 79 11.25 16.47 35.87
C LYS A 79 11.06 15.27 36.81
N ARG A 80 10.84 15.51 38.11
CA ARG A 80 10.58 14.44 39.10
C ARG A 80 9.32 13.64 38.78
N VAL A 81 8.27 14.30 38.29
CA VAL A 81 7.03 13.62 37.85
C VAL A 81 7.31 12.73 36.64
N LEU A 82 8.05 13.22 35.63
CA LEU A 82 8.41 12.41 34.47
C LEU A 82 9.31 11.22 34.86
N GLU A 83 10.29 11.40 35.75
CA GLU A 83 11.10 10.29 36.29
C GLU A 83 10.24 9.25 37.00
N ASN A 84 9.21 9.68 37.74
CA ASN A 84 8.24 8.77 38.36
C ASN A 84 7.42 8.00 37.30
N LEU A 85 7.02 8.66 36.21
CA LEU A 85 6.31 8.03 35.10
C LEU A 85 7.19 7.04 34.34
N VAL A 86 8.50 7.28 34.23
CA VAL A 86 9.47 6.30 33.73
C VAL A 86 9.51 5.07 34.64
N ALA A 87 9.65 5.27 35.97
CA ALA A 87 9.68 4.17 36.93
C ALA A 87 8.38 3.33 36.95
N ARG A 88 7.25 3.95 36.59
CA ARG A 88 5.94 3.29 36.47
C ARG A 88 5.70 2.62 35.11
N GLY A 89 6.56 2.84 34.12
CA GLY A 89 6.41 2.29 32.76
C GLY A 89 5.53 3.12 31.82
N CYS A 90 5.00 4.28 32.25
CA CYS A 90 4.21 5.16 31.38
C CYS A 90 5.08 5.88 30.32
N LEU A 91 6.36 6.08 30.65
CA LEU A 91 7.40 6.56 29.73
C LEU A 91 8.44 5.44 29.56
N VAL A 92 8.76 5.10 28.32
CA VAL A 92 9.78 4.10 28.00
C VAL A 92 11.03 4.76 27.46
N THR A 93 12.19 4.22 27.82
CA THR A 93 13.48 4.57 27.22
C THR A 93 13.58 3.97 25.82
N ASP A 94 14.27 4.65 24.91
CA ASP A 94 14.70 4.15 23.61
C ASP A 94 15.30 2.74 23.63
N ASP A 95 16.29 2.48 24.49
CA ASP A 95 16.94 1.16 24.59
C ASP A 95 15.96 0.05 24.97
N ALA A 96 15.10 0.30 25.95
CA ALA A 96 14.07 -0.66 26.36
C ALA A 96 13.06 -0.92 25.24
N PHE A 97 12.68 0.12 24.50
CA PHE A 97 11.76 0.01 23.38
C PHE A 97 12.37 -0.83 22.24
N VAL A 98 13.60 -0.51 21.81
CA VAL A 98 14.31 -1.24 20.74
C VAL A 98 14.54 -2.70 21.13
N ARG A 99 14.93 -2.97 22.38
CA ARG A 99 15.10 -4.33 22.89
C ARG A 99 13.80 -5.12 22.85
N THR A 100 12.72 -4.54 23.38
CA THR A 100 11.39 -5.19 23.38
C THR A 100 10.90 -5.49 21.97
N LEU A 101 11.19 -4.59 21.03
CA LEU A 101 10.81 -4.76 19.65
C LEU A 101 11.60 -5.89 18.96
N SER A 102 12.88 -6.06 19.31
CA SER A 102 13.78 -7.02 18.66
C SER A 102 13.77 -8.41 19.30
N ASP A 103 13.28 -8.52 20.53
CA ASP A 103 13.21 -9.75 21.31
C ASP A 103 11.94 -10.56 21.00
N VAL A 104 11.90 -11.12 19.78
CA VAL A 104 10.83 -12.01 19.34
C VAL A 104 11.42 -13.32 18.82
N PRO A 105 10.73 -14.46 19.07
CA PRO A 105 11.19 -15.73 18.54
C PRO A 105 11.07 -15.70 17.02
N GLY A 106 12.12 -16.20 16.36
CA GLY A 106 12.16 -16.31 14.90
C GLY A 106 11.09 -17.26 14.37
N VAL A 107 10.53 -16.93 13.21
CA VAL A 107 9.59 -17.80 12.51
C VAL A 107 10.33 -18.56 11.41
N GLY A 108 9.94 -19.81 11.17
CA GLY A 108 10.50 -20.61 10.08
C GLY A 108 10.33 -19.94 8.72
N ARG A 109 11.30 -20.14 7.83
CA ARG A 109 11.23 -19.61 6.46
C ARG A 109 10.12 -20.31 5.68
N LEU A 110 9.20 -19.52 5.15
CA LEU A 110 8.13 -20.02 4.29
C LEU A 110 8.66 -20.37 2.90
N SER A 111 8.04 -21.35 2.23
CA SER A 111 8.32 -21.66 0.83
C SER A 111 7.91 -20.51 -0.10
N THR A 112 8.49 -20.48 -1.29
CA THR A 112 8.14 -19.54 -2.36
C THR A 112 7.42 -20.31 -3.46
N ALA A 113 6.20 -19.90 -3.81
CA ALA A 113 5.40 -20.46 -4.89
C ALA A 113 5.92 -20.05 -6.28
N GLY A 114 6.59 -18.90 -6.39
CA GLY A 114 7.27 -18.46 -7.60
C GLY A 114 7.09 -16.98 -7.92
N ILE A 115 7.44 -16.63 -9.16
CA ILE A 115 7.21 -15.32 -9.78
C ILE A 115 5.96 -15.41 -10.65
N PHE A 116 4.99 -14.54 -10.39
CA PHE A 116 3.76 -14.44 -11.16
C PHE A 116 3.73 -13.14 -11.94
N ILE A 117 3.36 -13.21 -13.21
CA ILE A 117 3.25 -12.05 -14.11
C ILE A 117 1.80 -11.93 -14.57
N ARG A 118 1.21 -10.75 -14.37
CA ARG A 118 -0.04 -10.36 -15.04
C ARG A 118 0.29 -9.90 -16.44
N ALA A 119 -0.20 -10.61 -17.45
CA ALA A 119 -0.05 -10.22 -18.85
C ALA A 119 -1.42 -9.94 -19.47
N CYS A 120 -1.47 -8.96 -20.36
CA CYS A 120 -2.64 -8.68 -21.20
C CYS A 120 -2.19 -8.45 -22.64
N ASP A 121 -3.05 -7.89 -23.51
CA ASP A 121 -2.83 -7.71 -24.96
C ASP A 121 -1.64 -6.77 -25.33
N ARG A 122 -0.43 -7.02 -24.79
CA ARG A 122 0.78 -6.18 -24.79
C ARG A 122 2.08 -7.02 -24.85
N PRO A 123 2.24 -7.86 -25.89
CA PRO A 123 3.34 -8.81 -25.95
C PRO A 123 4.73 -8.16 -25.92
N GLU A 124 4.88 -6.93 -26.42
CA GLU A 124 6.15 -6.22 -26.39
C GLU A 124 6.57 -5.80 -24.98
N GLN A 125 5.61 -5.53 -24.08
CA GLN A 125 5.89 -5.27 -22.67
C GLN A 125 6.39 -6.55 -21.99
N LEU A 126 5.65 -7.65 -22.16
CA LEU A 126 6.04 -8.95 -21.63
C LEU A 126 7.41 -9.40 -22.14
N GLU A 127 7.71 -9.24 -23.43
CA GLU A 127 9.01 -9.57 -24.01
C GLU A 127 10.17 -8.83 -23.32
N ARG A 128 10.00 -7.53 -23.03
CA ARG A 128 11.02 -6.74 -22.30
C ARG A 128 11.18 -7.20 -20.86
N LEU A 129 10.08 -7.47 -20.15
CA LEU A 129 10.13 -7.99 -18.78
C LEU A 129 10.87 -9.33 -18.74
N LEU A 130 10.50 -10.28 -19.61
CA LEU A 130 11.13 -11.60 -19.70
C LEU A 130 12.63 -11.49 -20.01
N ALA A 131 13.03 -10.62 -20.94
CA ALA A 131 14.45 -10.36 -21.21
C ALA A 131 15.18 -9.84 -19.96
N SER A 132 14.60 -8.87 -19.25
CA SER A 132 15.20 -8.32 -18.03
C SER A 132 15.27 -9.34 -16.87
N LEU A 133 14.36 -10.32 -16.84
CA LEU A 133 14.41 -11.43 -15.89
C LEU A 133 15.55 -12.41 -16.19
N ILE A 134 15.84 -12.70 -17.46
CA ILE A 134 17.02 -13.49 -17.84
C ILE A 134 18.31 -12.80 -17.39
N GLU A 135 18.42 -11.49 -17.62
CA GLU A 135 19.56 -10.69 -17.16
C GLU A 135 19.68 -10.69 -15.63
N HIS A 136 18.57 -10.55 -14.91
CA HIS A 136 18.54 -10.64 -13.44
C HIS A 136 18.98 -12.02 -12.94
N GLN A 137 18.48 -13.10 -13.55
CA GLN A 137 18.86 -14.47 -13.20
C GLN A 137 20.36 -14.69 -13.35
N ALA A 138 20.95 -14.19 -14.45
CA ALA A 138 22.39 -14.29 -14.68
C ALA A 138 23.22 -13.57 -13.59
N ARG A 139 22.69 -12.50 -13.00
CA ARG A 139 23.38 -11.72 -11.96
C ARG A 139 23.21 -12.30 -10.55
N PHE A 140 22.01 -12.74 -10.20
CA PHE A 140 21.63 -12.99 -8.79
C PHE A 140 21.09 -14.39 -8.50
N SER A 141 20.87 -15.22 -9.53
CA SER A 141 20.01 -16.42 -9.48
C SER A 141 18.56 -16.04 -9.12
N ALA A 142 17.69 -15.95 -10.13
CA ALA A 142 16.30 -15.59 -9.90
C ALA A 142 15.55 -16.68 -9.12
N PRO A 143 14.58 -16.29 -8.27
CA PRO A 143 13.89 -17.24 -7.42
C PRO A 143 12.80 -18.02 -8.19
N GLY A 144 13.07 -19.29 -8.43
CA GLY A 144 12.05 -20.33 -8.61
C GLY A 144 11.28 -20.31 -9.92
N THR A 145 10.13 -20.98 -9.88
CA THR A 145 9.18 -21.15 -10.99
C THR A 145 8.56 -19.82 -11.43
N LEU A 146 8.39 -19.63 -12.74
CA LEU A 146 7.72 -18.46 -13.33
C LEU A 146 6.36 -18.85 -13.93
N VAL A 147 5.32 -18.08 -13.60
CA VAL A 147 3.96 -18.29 -14.07
C VAL A 147 3.41 -17.01 -14.71
N VAL A 148 3.07 -17.06 -15.98
CA VAL A 148 2.36 -15.97 -16.66
C VAL A 148 0.86 -16.26 -16.67
N VAL A 149 0.08 -15.36 -16.07
CA VAL A 149 -1.37 -15.36 -16.14
C VAL A 149 -1.82 -14.40 -17.22
N ASP A 150 -2.34 -14.97 -18.31
CA ASP A 150 -2.63 -14.26 -19.55
C ASP A 150 -4.11 -13.89 -19.62
N ASP A 151 -4.42 -12.61 -19.44
CA ASP A 151 -5.76 -12.04 -19.57
C ASP A 151 -6.07 -11.51 -20.98
N SER A 152 -5.20 -11.78 -21.97
CA SER A 152 -5.36 -11.30 -23.34
C SER A 152 -6.69 -11.71 -23.96
N LYS A 153 -7.30 -10.78 -24.68
CA LYS A 153 -8.55 -11.03 -25.44
C LYS A 153 -8.28 -11.32 -26.90
N ARG A 154 -7.13 -10.91 -27.42
CA ARG A 154 -6.75 -11.13 -28.81
C ARG A 154 -6.02 -12.47 -28.95
N PRO A 155 -6.49 -13.39 -29.82
CA PRO A 155 -5.79 -14.65 -30.06
C PRO A 155 -4.33 -14.46 -30.48
N GLU A 156 -4.04 -13.43 -31.28
CA GLU A 156 -2.68 -13.08 -31.71
C GLU A 156 -1.75 -12.78 -30.53
N SER A 157 -2.25 -12.12 -29.48
CA SER A 157 -1.48 -11.81 -28.28
C SER A 157 -1.18 -13.07 -27.49
N VAL A 158 -2.17 -13.97 -27.34
CA VAL A 158 -2.00 -15.27 -26.67
C VAL A 158 -0.96 -16.13 -27.39
N GLU A 159 -1.02 -16.22 -28.72
CA GLU A 159 -0.06 -16.95 -29.54
C GLU A 159 1.36 -16.35 -29.43
N ARG A 160 1.45 -15.02 -29.45
CA ARG A 160 2.73 -14.32 -29.28
C ARG A 160 3.32 -14.57 -27.90
N HIS A 161 2.52 -14.52 -26.82
CA HIS A 161 2.98 -14.87 -25.47
C HIS A 161 3.47 -16.32 -25.38
N ALA A 162 2.73 -17.27 -25.96
CA ALA A 162 3.15 -18.67 -25.97
C ALA A 162 4.53 -18.85 -26.65
N ALA A 163 4.76 -18.19 -27.79
CA ALA A 163 6.05 -18.22 -28.48
C ALA A 163 7.19 -17.57 -27.67
N LEU A 164 6.91 -16.45 -27.00
CA LEU A 164 7.85 -15.79 -26.10
C LEU A 164 8.22 -16.70 -24.93
N LEU A 165 7.23 -17.34 -24.30
CA LEU A 165 7.45 -18.21 -23.14
C LEU A 165 8.16 -19.51 -23.51
N ALA A 166 7.93 -20.08 -24.69
CA ALA A 166 8.70 -21.21 -25.19
C ALA A 166 10.19 -20.86 -25.37
N THR A 167 10.48 -19.64 -25.86
CA THR A 167 11.87 -19.17 -25.99
C THR A 167 12.50 -18.87 -24.64
N PHE A 168 11.75 -18.27 -23.73
CA PHE A 168 12.18 -17.98 -22.37
C PHE A 168 12.47 -19.24 -21.57
N ALA A 169 11.62 -20.28 -21.67
CA ALA A 169 11.74 -21.54 -20.93
C ALA A 169 13.06 -22.29 -21.22
N ARG A 170 13.69 -22.05 -22.38
CA ARG A 170 15.01 -22.60 -22.73
C ARG A 170 16.18 -21.93 -22.02
N GLN A 171 15.97 -20.72 -21.50
CA GLN A 171 16.99 -19.88 -20.86
C GLN A 171 16.75 -19.71 -19.35
N TRP A 172 15.52 -19.95 -18.89
CA TRP A 172 15.16 -19.93 -17.47
C TRP A 172 15.66 -21.20 -16.77
N ASN A 173 16.20 -21.04 -15.55
CA ASN A 173 16.79 -22.17 -14.81
C ASN A 173 15.75 -23.05 -14.10
N ASP A 174 14.47 -22.64 -14.09
CA ASP A 174 13.37 -23.34 -13.40
C ASP A 174 12.20 -23.58 -14.38
N SER A 175 11.07 -24.07 -13.88
CA SER A 175 9.87 -24.27 -14.69
C SER A 175 9.20 -22.95 -15.07
N THR A 176 8.68 -22.92 -16.30
CA THR A 176 7.90 -21.81 -16.86
C THR A 176 6.49 -22.31 -17.15
N HIS A 177 5.49 -21.48 -16.84
CA HIS A 177 4.07 -21.81 -17.00
C HIS A 177 3.32 -20.71 -17.72
N HIS A 178 2.41 -21.08 -18.62
CA HIS A 178 1.51 -20.18 -19.33
C HIS A 178 0.06 -20.55 -19.02
N VAL A 179 -0.57 -19.76 -18.16
CA VAL A 179 -2.00 -19.88 -17.89
C VAL A 179 -2.75 -19.10 -18.97
N THR A 180 -3.13 -19.81 -20.03
CA THR A 180 -3.90 -19.24 -21.13
C THR A 180 -5.32 -18.87 -20.70
N PRO A 181 -6.03 -17.97 -21.42
CA PRO A 181 -7.43 -17.66 -21.15
C PRO A 181 -8.37 -18.87 -21.17
N SER A 182 -8.00 -19.93 -21.91
CA SER A 182 -8.77 -21.18 -21.97
C SER A 182 -8.56 -22.05 -20.73
N LEU A 183 -7.30 -22.22 -20.28
CA LEU A 183 -7.00 -22.93 -19.04
C LEU A 183 -7.65 -22.24 -17.84
N TRP A 184 -7.51 -20.91 -17.78
CA TRP A 184 -8.12 -20.10 -16.72
C TRP A 184 -9.63 -20.31 -16.65
N ARG A 185 -10.36 -20.19 -17.77
CA ARG A 185 -11.81 -20.43 -17.80
C ARG A 185 -12.18 -21.83 -17.31
N ASN A 186 -11.47 -22.86 -17.77
CA ASN A 186 -11.72 -24.23 -17.35
C ASN A 186 -11.51 -24.42 -15.84
N TRP A 187 -10.46 -23.82 -15.26
CA TRP A 187 -10.22 -23.89 -13.82
C TRP A 187 -11.27 -23.11 -13.03
N ALA A 188 -11.63 -21.91 -13.48
CA ALA A 188 -12.65 -21.10 -12.82
C ALA A 188 -14.00 -21.84 -12.80
N GLU A 189 -14.40 -22.49 -13.88
CA GLU A 189 -15.61 -23.32 -13.94
C GLU A 189 -15.51 -24.53 -13.00
N ALA A 190 -14.43 -25.31 -13.09
CA ALA A 190 -14.25 -26.50 -12.26
C ALA A 190 -14.19 -26.19 -10.75
N TRP A 191 -13.54 -25.10 -10.35
CA TRP A 191 -13.46 -24.68 -8.95
C TRP A 191 -14.81 -24.14 -8.46
N SER A 192 -15.56 -23.44 -9.33
CA SER A 192 -16.90 -22.93 -9.00
C SER A 192 -17.90 -24.05 -8.70
N GLU A 193 -17.82 -25.17 -9.42
CA GLU A 193 -18.66 -26.35 -9.16
C GLU A 193 -18.38 -27.01 -7.80
N GLN A 194 -17.16 -26.87 -7.26
CA GLN A 194 -16.72 -27.51 -6.02
C GLN A 194 -17.02 -26.71 -4.75
N THR A 195 -17.26 -25.39 -4.84
CA THR A 195 -17.34 -24.50 -3.67
C THR A 195 -18.76 -24.25 -3.14
N GLY A 196 -19.81 -24.75 -3.81
CA GLY A 196 -21.21 -24.47 -3.44
C GLY A 196 -21.65 -23.01 -3.63
N GLN A 197 -20.72 -22.10 -3.92
CA GLN A 197 -20.92 -20.66 -4.19
C GLN A 197 -20.36 -20.28 -5.58
N GLY A 198 -20.56 -21.16 -6.55
CA GLY A 198 -19.89 -21.09 -7.85
C GLY A 198 -20.12 -19.79 -8.64
N VAL A 199 -21.29 -19.15 -8.50
CA VAL A 199 -21.57 -17.89 -9.21
C VAL A 199 -20.65 -16.76 -8.73
N ALA A 200 -20.46 -16.64 -7.40
CA ALA A 200 -19.62 -15.62 -6.80
C ALA A 200 -18.15 -15.81 -7.20
N LEU A 201 -17.65 -17.06 -7.09
CA LEU A 201 -16.29 -17.39 -7.47
C LEU A 201 -16.03 -17.15 -8.96
N ARG A 202 -16.94 -17.59 -9.83
CA ARG A 202 -16.82 -17.35 -11.28
C ARG A 202 -16.76 -15.87 -11.60
N ARG A 203 -17.55 -15.03 -10.91
CA ARG A 203 -17.51 -13.57 -11.06
C ARG A 203 -16.17 -12.98 -10.61
N MET A 204 -15.60 -13.46 -9.51
CA MET A 204 -14.27 -13.02 -9.05
C MET A 204 -13.14 -13.37 -10.02
N LEU A 205 -13.25 -14.50 -10.70
CA LEU A 205 -12.19 -15.02 -11.57
C LEU A 205 -12.35 -14.64 -13.05
N LEU A 206 -13.56 -14.41 -13.53
CA LEU A 206 -13.82 -14.13 -14.96
C LEU A 206 -14.50 -12.77 -15.21
N GLY A 207 -14.81 -12.03 -14.14
CA GLY A 207 -15.57 -10.80 -14.20
C GLY A 207 -17.01 -11.00 -14.65
N ASP A 208 -17.62 -9.92 -15.14
CA ASP A 208 -18.94 -9.93 -15.77
C ASP A 208 -18.84 -9.36 -17.19
N ALA A 209 -19.24 -10.16 -18.17
CA ALA A 209 -19.27 -9.76 -19.58
C ALA A 209 -20.20 -8.56 -19.85
N SER A 210 -21.15 -8.29 -18.95
CA SER A 210 -22.03 -7.12 -19.01
C SER A 210 -21.37 -5.83 -18.50
N TYR A 211 -20.23 -5.92 -17.80
CA TYR A 211 -19.53 -4.76 -17.29
C TYR A 211 -19.04 -3.85 -18.44
N ARG A 212 -19.27 -2.54 -18.29
CA ARG A 212 -18.91 -1.51 -19.28
C ARG A 212 -17.95 -0.46 -18.73
N GLY A 213 -17.51 -0.60 -17.49
CA GLY A 213 -16.53 0.31 -16.88
C GLY A 213 -15.11 0.04 -17.36
N PRO A 214 -14.13 0.85 -16.90
CA PRO A 214 -12.71 0.61 -17.16
C PRO A 214 -12.33 -0.79 -16.66
N ARG A 215 -11.52 -1.52 -17.44
CA ARG A 215 -10.92 -2.78 -16.97
C ARG A 215 -9.67 -2.49 -16.14
N GLY A 216 -9.48 -3.30 -15.10
CA GLY A 216 -8.25 -3.39 -14.30
C GLY A 216 -7.62 -4.78 -14.44
N GLY A 217 -6.75 -5.15 -13.50
CA GLY A 217 -6.11 -6.45 -13.43
C GLY A 217 -6.63 -7.33 -12.28
N GLY A 218 -7.87 -7.09 -11.82
CA GLY A 218 -8.45 -7.72 -10.63
C GLY A 218 -8.70 -9.21 -10.80
N GLU A 219 -9.22 -9.63 -11.96
CA GLU A 219 -9.45 -11.04 -12.28
C GLU A 219 -8.14 -11.84 -12.25
N GLY A 220 -7.10 -11.33 -12.93
CA GLY A 220 -5.79 -11.97 -12.98
C GLY A 220 -5.13 -12.00 -11.60
N ARG A 221 -5.28 -10.93 -10.81
CA ARG A 221 -4.83 -10.87 -9.42
C ARG A 221 -5.49 -11.96 -8.56
N ASN A 222 -6.80 -12.13 -8.69
CA ASN A 222 -7.58 -13.13 -7.97
C ASN A 222 -7.12 -14.55 -8.32
N LEU A 223 -6.90 -14.84 -9.61
CA LEU A 223 -6.37 -16.14 -10.02
C LEU A 223 -4.96 -16.39 -9.47
N ILE A 224 -4.06 -15.41 -9.55
CA ILE A 224 -2.69 -15.53 -9.02
C ILE A 224 -2.73 -15.84 -7.51
N THR A 225 -3.57 -15.13 -6.75
CA THR A 225 -3.72 -15.37 -5.31
C THR A 225 -4.16 -16.81 -5.00
N LEU A 226 -5.04 -17.40 -5.81
CA LEU A 226 -5.41 -18.82 -5.65
C LEU A 226 -4.30 -19.77 -6.09
N LEU A 227 -3.67 -19.52 -7.25
CA LEU A 227 -2.59 -20.36 -7.77
C LEU A 227 -1.34 -20.35 -6.88
N ALA A 228 -1.14 -19.30 -6.08
CA ALA A 228 -0.03 -19.19 -5.13
C ALA A 228 -0.43 -19.56 -3.69
N ALA A 229 -1.63 -20.12 -3.47
CA ALA A 229 -2.13 -20.43 -2.12
C ALA A 229 -1.15 -21.34 -1.36
N GLY A 230 -0.89 -21.01 -0.10
CA GLY A 230 0.00 -21.77 0.79
C GLY A 230 1.49 -21.37 0.74
N GLY A 231 1.93 -20.52 -0.19
CA GLY A 231 3.33 -20.09 -0.31
C GLY A 231 3.50 -18.57 -0.38
N LYS A 232 4.73 -18.06 -0.35
CA LYS A 232 4.98 -16.65 -0.70
C LYS A 232 5.16 -16.50 -2.20
N TYR A 233 4.79 -15.38 -2.79
CA TYR A 233 5.03 -15.17 -4.22
C TYR A 233 5.43 -13.75 -4.54
N LEU A 234 6.09 -13.58 -5.69
CA LEU A 234 6.39 -12.29 -6.30
C LEU A 234 5.34 -11.99 -7.38
N LEU A 235 4.91 -10.73 -7.49
CA LEU A 235 3.98 -10.25 -8.50
C LEU A 235 4.61 -9.17 -9.37
N PHE A 236 4.53 -9.35 -10.69
CA PHE A 236 4.91 -8.34 -11.67
C PHE A 236 3.76 -8.03 -12.62
N ASP A 237 3.70 -6.77 -13.05
CA ASP A 237 2.94 -6.36 -14.23
C ASP A 237 3.84 -6.45 -15.46
N ASP A 238 3.22 -6.64 -16.64
CA ASP A 238 3.92 -6.81 -17.91
C ASP A 238 4.80 -5.61 -18.31
N ASP A 239 4.55 -4.40 -17.80
CA ASP A 239 5.35 -3.19 -18.02
C ASP A 239 6.47 -2.94 -17.00
N HIS A 240 6.67 -3.84 -16.03
CA HIS A 240 7.81 -3.79 -15.14
C HIS A 240 9.14 -4.11 -15.85
N LEU A 241 10.23 -3.53 -15.35
CA LEU A 241 11.59 -3.72 -15.86
C LEU A 241 12.61 -3.87 -14.72
N LEU A 242 13.48 -4.86 -14.87
CA LEU A 242 14.68 -5.07 -14.05
C LEU A 242 15.92 -4.44 -14.71
N PRO A 243 17.00 -4.16 -13.95
CA PRO A 243 17.16 -4.40 -12.52
C PRO A 243 16.32 -3.45 -11.66
N MET A 244 15.93 -3.89 -10.46
CA MET A 244 15.51 -2.94 -9.44
C MET A 244 16.70 -2.08 -9.03
N ARG A 245 16.45 -0.82 -8.68
CA ARG A 245 17.49 0.13 -8.27
C ARG A 245 17.17 0.71 -6.91
N ARG A 246 18.18 0.98 -6.10
CA ARG A 246 18.03 1.67 -4.81
C ARG A 246 17.81 3.16 -5.05
N HIS A 247 17.01 3.77 -4.18
CA HIS A 247 16.86 5.22 -4.18
C HIS A 247 18.25 5.88 -4.02
N PRO A 248 18.60 6.97 -4.74
CA PRO A 248 19.94 7.58 -4.65
C PRO A 248 20.34 8.04 -3.23
N GLY A 249 19.34 8.40 -2.42
CA GLY A 249 19.50 8.69 -0.99
C GLY A 249 19.15 7.53 -0.07
N ALA A 250 19.20 6.28 -0.53
CA ALA A 250 18.73 5.13 0.23
C ALA A 250 19.53 4.93 1.53
N GLN A 251 18.80 4.79 2.63
CA GLN A 251 19.30 4.46 3.95
C GLN A 251 18.70 3.11 4.35
N ASP A 252 19.53 2.22 4.90
CA ASP A 252 19.07 0.93 5.44
C ASP A 252 18.46 1.10 6.84
N LEU A 253 17.62 2.12 7.01
CA LEU A 253 16.99 2.48 8.27
C LEU A 253 15.48 2.51 8.12
N LEU A 254 14.76 2.12 9.18
CA LEU A 254 13.32 2.39 9.26
C LEU A 254 13.08 3.89 9.43
N ALA A 255 12.27 4.49 8.57
CA ALA A 255 11.88 5.88 8.66
C ALA A 255 11.00 6.12 9.89
N PRO A 256 11.18 7.25 10.60
CA PRO A 256 10.13 7.81 11.44
C PRO A 256 8.89 8.14 10.58
N PRO A 257 7.66 8.07 11.13
CA PRO A 257 6.42 8.32 10.38
C PRO A 257 6.35 9.67 9.65
N ALA A 258 7.10 10.67 10.12
CA ALA A 258 7.17 12.00 9.51
C ALA A 258 8.05 12.06 8.24
N MET A 259 8.90 11.06 7.98
CA MET A 259 9.69 11.01 6.75
C MET A 259 8.84 10.47 5.60
N GLY A 260 8.54 11.36 4.65
CA GLY A 260 7.64 11.08 3.54
C GLY A 260 8.33 10.50 2.30
N TRP A 261 7.50 10.35 1.27
CA TRP A 261 7.88 10.02 -0.10
C TRP A 261 8.86 11.05 -0.67
N ALA A 262 9.83 10.57 -1.45
CA ALA A 262 10.85 11.40 -2.09
C ALA A 262 10.70 11.31 -3.62
N PRO A 263 9.62 11.86 -4.22
CA PRO A 263 9.46 11.82 -5.66
C PRO A 263 10.51 12.69 -6.36
N ILE A 264 10.96 12.27 -7.54
CA ILE A 264 11.88 13.02 -8.41
C ILE A 264 11.31 12.97 -9.82
N THR A 265 11.24 14.10 -10.53
CA THR A 265 10.73 14.16 -11.91
C THR A 265 11.86 14.35 -12.91
N PHE A 266 11.73 13.76 -14.10
CA PHE A 266 12.78 13.74 -15.13
C PHE A 266 12.31 14.38 -16.44
N ALA A 267 13.24 14.68 -17.35
CA ALA A 267 12.91 15.27 -18.64
C ALA A 267 12.47 14.19 -19.65
N SER A 268 12.90 12.94 -19.43
CA SER A 268 12.56 11.82 -20.29
C SER A 268 12.35 10.51 -19.52
N MET A 269 11.71 9.56 -20.18
CA MET A 269 11.51 8.19 -19.67
C MET A 269 12.85 7.49 -19.44
N ASP A 270 13.80 7.63 -20.38
CA ASP A 270 15.09 6.96 -20.30
C ASP A 270 15.95 7.53 -19.17
N GLU A 271 15.90 8.85 -18.93
CA GLU A 271 16.53 9.46 -17.75
C GLU A 271 15.98 8.90 -16.44
N ALA A 272 14.65 8.76 -16.34
CA ALA A 272 13.99 8.22 -15.15
C ALA A 272 14.34 6.75 -14.93
N LEU A 273 14.36 5.93 -15.99
CA LEU A 273 14.70 4.51 -15.92
C LEU A 273 16.18 4.28 -15.58
N ALA A 274 17.07 5.18 -15.97
CA ALA A 274 18.51 5.13 -15.67
C ALA A 274 18.86 5.54 -14.23
N GLN A 275 17.98 6.24 -13.51
CA GLN A 275 18.25 6.69 -12.15
C GLN A 275 18.34 5.58 -11.11
N GLY A 276 19.00 5.89 -10.00
CA GLY A 276 19.12 5.04 -8.82
C GLY A 276 20.38 4.19 -8.84
N ASP A 277 20.78 3.76 -7.66
CA ASP A 277 21.98 2.95 -7.47
C ASP A 277 21.70 1.48 -7.73
N GLU A 278 22.72 0.76 -8.20
CA GLU A 278 22.59 -0.69 -8.35
C GLU A 278 22.47 -1.40 -7.01
N CYS A 279 21.65 -2.44 -6.96
CA CYS A 279 21.58 -3.30 -5.79
C CYS A 279 22.85 -4.17 -5.70
N SER A 280 23.49 -4.19 -4.53
CA SER A 280 24.65 -5.04 -4.22
C SER A 280 24.27 -6.49 -3.93
N SER A 281 23.02 -6.73 -3.53
CA SER A 281 22.42 -8.04 -3.26
C SER A 281 21.15 -8.20 -4.09
N ASP A 282 20.63 -9.43 -4.17
CA ASP A 282 19.40 -9.71 -4.92
C ASP A 282 18.19 -9.00 -4.27
N PRO A 283 17.60 -7.98 -4.92
CA PRO A 283 16.43 -7.30 -4.39
C PRO A 283 15.22 -8.23 -4.29
N LEU A 284 15.04 -9.20 -5.19
CA LEU A 284 13.89 -10.11 -5.17
C LEU A 284 13.98 -11.08 -3.99
N ALA A 285 15.19 -11.61 -3.72
CA ALA A 285 15.43 -12.43 -2.54
C ALA A 285 15.25 -11.63 -1.25
N LEU A 286 15.65 -10.35 -1.20
CA LEU A 286 15.42 -9.50 -0.02
C LEU A 286 13.93 -9.30 0.27
N HIS A 287 13.13 -9.00 -0.77
CA HIS A 287 11.68 -8.92 -0.65
C HIS A 287 11.08 -10.23 -0.11
N LEU A 288 11.50 -11.38 -0.65
CA LEU A 288 11.04 -12.70 -0.20
C LEU A 288 11.52 -13.08 1.20
N ASP A 289 12.73 -12.70 1.62
CA ASP A 289 13.24 -12.98 2.98
C ASP A 289 12.47 -12.16 4.01
N LEU A 290 12.19 -10.88 3.74
CA LEU A 290 11.43 -10.02 4.66
C LEU A 290 9.95 -10.41 4.74
N CYS A 291 9.35 -10.80 3.61
CA CYS A 291 7.95 -11.16 3.52
C CYS A 291 7.63 -12.39 4.38
N GLY A 292 6.64 -12.25 5.25
CA GLY A 292 6.15 -13.26 6.18
C GLY A 292 6.85 -13.37 7.52
N ARG A 293 7.97 -12.66 7.70
CA ARG A 293 8.68 -12.57 8.97
C ARG A 293 7.99 -11.62 9.93
N ARG A 294 8.28 -11.78 11.22
CA ARG A 294 7.92 -10.78 12.22
C ARG A 294 8.88 -9.59 12.11
N LEU A 295 8.34 -8.40 12.31
CA LEU A 295 9.06 -7.14 12.20
C LEU A 295 10.26 -7.11 13.16
N GLY A 296 10.07 -7.64 14.36
CA GLY A 296 11.11 -7.79 15.36
C GLY A 296 12.21 -8.79 15.02
N GLU A 297 12.12 -9.55 13.93
CA GLU A 297 13.23 -10.38 13.42
C GLU A 297 14.08 -9.63 12.38
N CYS A 298 13.49 -8.60 11.78
CA CYS A 298 14.06 -7.82 10.68
C CYS A 298 14.67 -6.50 11.14
N LEU A 299 14.23 -5.97 12.28
CA LEU A 299 14.69 -4.72 12.87
C LEU A 299 15.86 -4.92 13.83
N GLY A 300 16.90 -4.09 13.73
CA GLY A 300 18.00 -4.02 14.70
C GLY A 300 19.38 -3.83 14.08
N GLU A 301 20.41 -3.76 14.92
CA GLU A 301 21.81 -3.71 14.46
C GLU A 301 22.21 -5.03 13.78
N GLY A 302 22.87 -4.93 12.62
CA GLY A 302 23.30 -6.10 11.83
C GLY A 302 22.16 -6.85 11.12
N ARG A 303 20.94 -6.30 11.14
CA ARG A 303 19.78 -6.86 10.45
C ARG A 303 19.45 -6.09 9.17
N PRO A 304 18.61 -6.62 8.27
CA PRO A 304 18.34 -5.98 6.98
C PRO A 304 17.72 -4.58 7.10
N VAL A 305 17.01 -4.30 8.20
CA VAL A 305 16.38 -3.01 8.48
C VAL A 305 16.97 -2.44 9.76
N GLY A 306 17.83 -1.43 9.63
CA GLY A 306 18.47 -0.77 10.75
C GLY A 306 17.47 -0.02 11.62
N PHE A 307 17.53 -0.28 12.92
CA PHE A 307 16.70 0.34 13.93
C PHE A 307 17.45 0.34 15.26
N SER A 308 17.65 1.52 15.86
CA SER A 308 18.48 1.70 17.05
C SER A 308 18.02 2.91 17.87
N ALA A 309 18.47 3.02 19.12
CA ALA A 309 18.20 4.22 19.92
C ALA A 309 18.64 5.52 19.24
N HIS A 310 19.67 5.46 18.38
CA HIS A 310 20.22 6.61 17.68
C HIS A 310 19.30 7.23 16.62
N ASN A 311 18.39 6.45 16.01
CA ASN A 311 17.58 6.89 14.88
C ASN A 311 16.06 6.94 15.15
N ILE A 312 15.62 6.72 16.40
CA ILE A 312 14.19 6.78 16.77
C ILE A 312 13.71 8.15 17.27
N ARG A 313 14.59 9.16 17.35
CA ARG A 313 14.20 10.50 17.79
C ARG A 313 13.01 11.01 16.97
N GLY A 314 11.98 11.52 17.65
CA GLY A 314 10.75 12.01 17.00
C GLY A 314 9.72 10.93 16.66
N LEU A 315 10.04 9.65 16.78
CA LEU A 315 9.05 8.57 16.69
C LEU A 315 8.13 8.61 17.91
N ALA A 316 6.81 8.49 17.69
CA ALA A 316 5.82 8.38 18.75
C ALA A 316 5.21 6.97 18.79
N PRO A 317 5.64 6.08 19.72
CA PRO A 317 5.10 4.71 19.82
C PRO A 317 3.58 4.68 19.97
N SER A 318 3.01 5.64 20.72
CA SER A 318 1.56 5.78 20.92
C SER A 318 0.76 6.11 19.65
N ARG A 319 1.43 6.43 18.54
CA ARG A 319 0.80 6.65 17.22
C ARG A 319 1.07 5.51 16.25
N GLU A 320 1.94 4.57 16.64
CA GLU A 320 2.38 3.45 15.81
C GLU A 320 2.10 2.11 16.51
N PRO A 321 0.83 1.76 16.77
CA PRO A 321 0.47 0.58 17.56
C PRO A 321 0.91 -0.75 16.92
N LEU A 322 1.27 -0.75 15.63
CA LEU A 322 1.81 -1.92 14.93
C LEU A 322 3.34 -1.90 14.79
N LEU A 323 4.04 -0.90 15.32
CA LEU A 323 5.49 -0.96 15.49
C LEU A 323 5.82 -1.82 16.72
N ARG A 324 5.53 -3.11 16.59
CA ARG A 324 5.71 -4.16 17.61
C ARG A 324 6.52 -5.29 17.01
N GLY A 325 7.31 -5.96 17.82
CA GLY A 325 8.15 -7.07 17.35
C GLY A 325 7.33 -8.17 16.67
N GLU A 326 6.15 -8.48 17.21
CA GLU A 326 5.25 -9.54 16.76
C GLU A 326 4.44 -9.20 15.49
N SER A 327 4.52 -7.96 15.00
CA SER A 327 3.83 -7.57 13.76
C SER A 327 4.38 -8.35 12.58
N ARG A 328 3.53 -8.85 11.71
CA ARG A 328 3.91 -9.69 10.57
C ARG A 328 3.98 -8.87 9.29
N ILE A 329 5.13 -8.92 8.61
CA ILE A 329 5.32 -8.27 7.31
C ILE A 329 4.56 -9.09 6.27
N LEU A 330 3.28 -8.79 6.07
CA LEU A 330 2.41 -9.54 5.17
C LEU A 330 2.74 -9.23 3.70
N LEU A 331 3.05 -7.97 3.42
CA LEU A 331 3.33 -7.47 2.09
C LEU A 331 4.65 -6.70 2.11
N THR A 332 5.39 -6.80 1.02
CA THR A 332 6.52 -5.90 0.77
C THR A 332 6.28 -5.11 -0.52
N GLN A 333 6.68 -3.85 -0.51
CA GLN A 333 6.45 -2.91 -1.61
C GLN A 333 7.75 -2.21 -1.99
N HIS A 334 7.75 -1.64 -3.18
CA HIS A 334 8.82 -0.82 -3.71
C HIS A 334 8.20 0.36 -4.47
N GLY A 335 9.00 1.39 -4.72
CA GLY A 335 8.59 2.50 -5.57
C GLY A 335 8.65 2.13 -7.04
N HIS A 336 8.31 3.04 -7.93
CA HIS A 336 8.54 2.85 -9.38
C HIS A 336 9.39 3.98 -9.94
N ARG A 337 10.07 3.70 -11.05
CA ARG A 337 10.74 4.72 -11.86
C ARG A 337 10.38 4.57 -13.34
N GLY A 338 10.33 5.68 -14.08
CA GLY A 338 9.86 5.70 -15.45
C GLY A 338 8.45 6.28 -15.53
N GLY A 339 7.48 5.54 -16.06
CA GLY A 339 6.10 5.99 -16.20
C GLY A 339 5.43 6.20 -14.85
N SER A 340 4.54 7.20 -14.76
CA SER A 340 3.89 7.60 -13.51
C SER A 340 2.90 6.59 -12.90
N CYS A 341 2.52 5.56 -13.66
CA CYS A 341 1.57 4.50 -13.29
C CYS A 341 0.14 4.98 -12.89
N SER A 342 -0.07 6.28 -12.73
CA SER A 342 -1.28 6.85 -12.15
C SER A 342 -2.44 6.88 -13.15
N ALA A 343 -3.65 6.64 -12.67
CA ALA A 343 -4.88 6.82 -13.45
C ALA A 343 -5.39 8.27 -13.43
N GLY A 344 -4.92 9.09 -12.49
CA GLY A 344 -5.34 10.47 -12.30
C GLY A 344 -4.20 11.48 -12.52
N ILE A 345 -4.56 12.76 -12.51
CA ILE A 345 -3.61 13.88 -12.67
C ILE A 345 -3.37 14.67 -11.39
N SER A 346 -4.22 14.52 -10.38
CA SER A 346 -4.20 15.36 -9.17
C SER A 346 -2.88 15.26 -8.42
N TRP A 347 -2.23 14.09 -8.45
CA TRP A 347 -0.94 13.84 -7.82
C TRP A 347 0.18 14.75 -8.33
N LEU A 348 0.13 15.20 -9.59
CA LEU A 348 1.12 16.14 -10.16
C LEU A 348 1.14 17.47 -9.41
N PHE A 349 -0.01 17.90 -8.90
CA PHE A 349 -0.18 19.11 -8.10
C PHE A 349 0.09 18.91 -6.61
N MET A 350 0.29 17.67 -6.18
CA MET A 350 0.64 17.32 -4.80
C MET A 350 2.15 17.02 -4.65
N LEU A 351 2.93 17.18 -5.72
CA LEU A 351 4.37 16.99 -5.66
C LEU A 351 5.03 18.03 -4.74
N PRO A 352 5.99 17.61 -3.90
CA PRO A 352 6.79 18.53 -3.08
C PRO A 352 7.60 19.46 -3.97
N GLU A 353 8.06 20.59 -3.41
CA GLU A 353 8.71 21.66 -4.18
C GLU A 353 9.86 21.16 -5.05
N GLY A 354 10.78 20.35 -4.51
CA GLY A 354 11.93 19.85 -5.26
C GLY A 354 11.53 19.02 -6.49
N ALA A 355 10.54 18.14 -6.34
CA ALA A 355 10.00 17.36 -7.45
C ALA A 355 9.24 18.25 -8.44
N ARG A 356 8.48 19.24 -7.94
CA ARG A 356 7.72 20.16 -8.77
C ARG A 356 8.64 21.04 -9.62
N GLN A 357 9.77 21.51 -9.09
CA GLN A 357 10.73 22.33 -9.84
C GLN A 357 11.25 21.60 -11.09
N GLY A 358 11.50 20.29 -10.98
CA GLY A 358 11.96 19.46 -12.08
C GLY A 358 10.94 19.27 -13.22
N TYR A 359 9.71 19.77 -13.12
CA TYR A 359 8.71 19.60 -14.19
C TYR A 359 7.91 20.88 -14.50
N ALA A 360 7.68 21.73 -13.51
CA ALA A 360 6.77 22.86 -13.60
C ALA A 360 7.47 24.23 -13.60
N ALA A 361 8.80 24.31 -13.47
CA ALA A 361 9.50 25.60 -13.47
C ALA A 361 9.62 26.23 -14.87
N ASP A 362 9.71 25.40 -15.91
CA ASP A 362 9.88 25.83 -17.30
C ASP A 362 8.60 25.53 -18.12
N SER A 363 8.14 26.51 -18.90
CA SER A 363 6.90 26.40 -19.68
C SER A 363 7.02 25.33 -20.79
N ALA A 364 8.12 25.32 -21.54
CA ALA A 364 8.30 24.36 -22.64
C ALA A 364 8.34 22.92 -22.11
N ARG A 365 9.06 22.69 -21.01
CA ARG A 365 9.12 21.40 -20.32
C ARG A 365 7.77 20.99 -19.75
N TYR A 366 7.06 21.90 -19.10
CA TYR A 366 5.71 21.62 -18.57
C TYR A 366 4.77 21.17 -19.69
N GLN A 367 4.78 21.85 -20.83
CA GLN A 367 3.95 21.50 -21.99
C GLN A 367 4.34 20.13 -22.58
N ALA A 368 5.64 19.84 -22.68
CA ALA A 368 6.12 18.56 -23.21
C ALA A 368 5.75 17.35 -22.33
N LEU A 369 5.67 17.55 -21.00
CA LEU A 369 5.38 16.49 -20.01
C LEU A 369 3.95 16.55 -19.48
N ARG A 370 3.10 17.36 -20.11
CA ARG A 370 1.76 17.69 -19.60
C ARG A 370 0.90 16.43 -19.54
N GLY A 371 0.49 16.05 -18.33
CA GLY A 371 -0.40 14.90 -18.08
C GLY A 371 0.30 13.55 -17.90
N ASP A 372 1.60 13.44 -18.18
CA ASP A 372 2.42 12.25 -17.89
C ASP A 372 3.90 12.62 -17.71
N VAL A 373 4.32 12.74 -16.45
CA VAL A 373 5.69 13.12 -16.10
C VAL A 373 6.49 11.85 -15.76
N PRO A 374 7.62 11.60 -16.43
CA PRO A 374 8.57 10.57 -16.01
C PRO A 374 9.06 10.85 -14.58
N VAL A 375 8.98 9.84 -13.72
CA VAL A 375 9.13 10.03 -12.28
C VAL A 375 9.91 8.87 -11.67
N TRP A 376 10.61 9.14 -10.58
CA TRP A 376 10.93 8.18 -9.54
C TRP A 376 9.97 8.47 -8.40
N PHE A 377 9.12 7.52 -8.04
CA PHE A 377 8.19 7.66 -6.93
C PHE A 377 8.42 6.52 -5.94
N GLY A 378 9.02 6.84 -4.80
CA GLY A 378 9.37 5.86 -3.77
C GLY A 378 9.90 6.53 -2.51
N THR A 379 10.53 5.73 -1.65
CA THR A 379 11.09 6.17 -0.37
C THR A 379 12.61 6.03 -0.38
N SER A 380 13.29 6.85 0.42
CA SER A 380 14.72 6.73 0.70
C SER A 380 15.03 5.83 1.90
N HIS A 381 14.01 5.34 2.59
CA HIS A 381 14.11 4.55 3.81
C HIS A 381 13.14 3.37 3.72
N TYR A 382 13.30 2.40 4.62
CA TYR A 382 12.22 1.45 4.88
C TYR A 382 11.04 2.20 5.51
N VAL A 383 9.82 1.98 5.02
CA VAL A 383 8.61 2.61 5.59
C VAL A 383 7.61 1.52 5.96
N LEU A 384 7.16 1.56 7.22
CA LEU A 384 6.04 0.76 7.69
C LEU A 384 4.75 1.54 7.40
N ASP A 385 3.80 0.92 6.71
CA ASP A 385 2.52 1.56 6.38
C ASP A 385 1.38 0.57 6.65
N ARG A 386 0.16 1.09 6.82
CA ARG A 386 -1.09 0.36 7.03
C ARG A 386 -2.07 0.54 5.86
N SER A 387 -1.69 1.33 4.87
CA SER A 387 -2.49 1.67 3.68
C SER A 387 -1.70 1.41 2.41
N GLY A 388 -2.18 0.52 1.54
CA GLY A 388 -1.44 0.15 0.34
C GLY A 388 -1.47 1.22 -0.75
N ARG A 389 -0.33 1.88 -1.03
CA ARG A 389 -0.20 2.86 -2.13
C ARG A 389 0.32 2.26 -3.43
N PHE A 390 1.04 1.15 -3.35
CA PHE A 390 1.65 0.46 -4.48
C PHE A 390 1.13 -0.96 -4.58
N PRO A 391 1.10 -1.55 -5.78
CA PRO A 391 0.97 -2.99 -5.91
C PRO A 391 2.07 -3.66 -5.07
N PRO A 392 1.72 -4.66 -4.23
CA PRO A 392 2.72 -5.38 -3.45
C PRO A 392 3.57 -6.22 -4.40
N LEU A 393 4.88 -6.28 -4.14
CA LEU A 393 5.80 -7.12 -4.90
C LEU A 393 5.81 -8.53 -4.33
N ALA A 394 6.18 -8.69 -3.05
CA ALA A 394 6.09 -9.98 -2.39
C ALA A 394 4.88 -10.03 -1.46
N ILE A 395 4.14 -11.13 -1.54
CA ILE A 395 2.93 -11.37 -0.75
C ILE A 395 3.11 -12.67 0.02
N ASP A 396 2.83 -12.63 1.32
CA ASP A 396 2.76 -13.82 2.13
C ASP A 396 1.36 -14.43 2.05
N ASN A 397 1.26 -15.37 1.12
CA ASN A 397 0.06 -16.13 0.80
C ASN A 397 0.06 -17.51 1.50
N SER A 398 0.84 -17.69 2.57
CA SER A 398 0.84 -18.93 3.37
C SER A 398 -0.41 -19.10 4.24
N ARG A 399 -1.19 -18.03 4.38
CA ARG A 399 -2.50 -18.00 5.04
C ARG A 399 -3.51 -17.40 4.07
N LEU A 400 -4.80 -17.68 4.33
CA LEU A 400 -5.91 -17.18 3.53
C LEU A 400 -5.78 -15.66 3.27
N MET A 401 -5.49 -15.30 2.02
CA MET A 401 -5.52 -13.92 1.51
C MET A 401 -6.85 -13.62 0.84
N PRO A 402 -7.28 -12.36 0.76
CA PRO A 402 -8.56 -11.98 0.18
C PRO A 402 -8.55 -12.03 -1.36
N CYS A 403 -9.73 -12.07 -1.97
CA CYS A 403 -9.92 -11.57 -3.33
C CYS A 403 -9.91 -10.04 -3.36
N THR A 404 -9.83 -9.47 -4.56
CA THR A 404 -10.11 -8.06 -4.84
C THR A 404 -11.25 -7.94 -5.85
N SER A 405 -11.70 -6.70 -6.11
CA SER A 405 -12.71 -6.41 -7.12
C SER A 405 -12.24 -6.88 -8.51
N PRO A 406 -13.06 -7.65 -9.26
CA PRO A 406 -12.78 -7.96 -10.66
C PRO A 406 -13.13 -6.78 -11.59
N TYR A 407 -13.55 -5.63 -11.04
CA TYR A 407 -14.05 -4.49 -11.79
C TYR A 407 -13.22 -3.25 -11.56
N GLY A 408 -13.09 -2.43 -12.60
CA GLY A 408 -12.52 -1.09 -12.46
C GLY A 408 -11.01 -1.10 -12.25
N ARG A 409 -10.49 0.07 -11.89
CA ARG A 409 -9.12 0.29 -11.43
C ARG A 409 -9.10 0.37 -9.90
N GLY A 410 -7.91 0.35 -9.31
CA GLY A 410 -7.73 0.51 -7.85
C GLY A 410 -7.86 -0.81 -7.08
N GLU A 411 -7.90 -1.92 -7.80
CA GLU A 411 -7.96 -3.27 -7.26
C GLU A 411 -6.73 -3.61 -6.39
N ASP A 412 -5.55 -3.05 -6.68
CA ASP A 412 -4.33 -3.30 -5.91
C ASP A 412 -4.40 -2.62 -4.53
N ALA A 413 -4.95 -1.40 -4.46
CA ALA A 413 -5.18 -0.70 -3.20
C ALA A 413 -6.24 -1.43 -2.35
N LEU A 414 -7.32 -1.90 -2.99
CA LEU A 414 -8.36 -2.68 -2.32
C LEU A 414 -7.82 -4.01 -1.81
N PHE A 415 -7.02 -4.72 -2.62
CA PHE A 415 -6.35 -5.96 -2.19
C PHE A 415 -5.50 -5.71 -0.96
N ASN A 416 -4.67 -4.66 -0.96
CA ASN A 416 -3.81 -4.34 0.17
C ASN A 416 -4.61 -4.05 1.45
N SER A 417 -5.68 -3.26 1.34
CA SER A 417 -6.55 -2.91 2.47
C SER A 417 -7.21 -4.16 3.06
N LEU A 418 -7.76 -5.03 2.21
CA LEU A 418 -8.36 -6.31 2.63
C LEU A 418 -7.31 -7.26 3.23
N ALA A 419 -6.10 -7.31 2.66
CA ALA A 419 -5.03 -8.18 3.13
C ALA A 419 -4.55 -7.76 4.52
N LEU A 420 -4.34 -6.46 4.76
CA LEU A 420 -4.01 -5.93 6.08
C LEU A 420 -5.18 -6.07 7.07
N ALA A 421 -6.42 -5.98 6.59
CA ALA A 421 -7.61 -6.28 7.40
C ALA A 421 -7.82 -7.79 7.66
N SER A 422 -7.02 -8.69 7.09
CA SER A 422 -7.12 -10.13 7.32
C SER A 422 -6.42 -10.60 8.60
N ASP A 423 -5.41 -9.87 9.08
CA ASP A 423 -4.65 -10.16 10.30
C ASP A 423 -4.41 -8.87 11.13
N ALA A 424 -4.77 -8.87 12.41
CA ALA A 424 -4.69 -7.68 13.27
C ALA A 424 -3.25 -7.21 13.51
N LYS A 425 -2.27 -8.07 13.23
CA LYS A 425 -0.83 -7.81 13.36
C LYS A 425 -0.16 -7.61 12.01
N ALA A 426 -0.90 -7.61 10.90
CA ALA A 426 -0.33 -7.43 9.58
C ALA A 426 0.16 -5.99 9.37
N VAL A 427 1.34 -5.90 8.79
CA VAL A 427 1.95 -4.67 8.31
C VAL A 427 2.45 -4.89 6.89
N GLN A 428 2.58 -3.80 6.14
CA GLN A 428 3.34 -3.79 4.89
C GLN A 428 4.62 -2.99 5.07
N LEU A 429 5.68 -3.45 4.40
CA LEU A 429 7.00 -2.82 4.44
C LEU A 429 7.39 -2.34 3.05
N HIS A 430 7.53 -1.03 2.89
CA HIS A 430 8.05 -0.43 1.68
C HIS A 430 9.58 -0.36 1.76
N LEU A 431 10.26 -0.85 0.73
CA LEU A 431 11.72 -0.87 0.65
C LEU A 431 12.25 0.36 -0.11
N PRO A 432 13.47 0.85 0.19
CA PRO A 432 14.05 2.03 -0.44
C PRO A 432 14.61 1.75 -1.85
N MET A 433 13.79 1.13 -2.69
CA MET A 433 14.12 0.72 -4.06
C MET A 433 12.95 0.93 -5.01
N SER A 434 13.23 0.84 -6.31
CA SER A 434 12.21 0.94 -7.35
C SER A 434 12.39 -0.11 -8.44
N VAL A 435 11.27 -0.46 -9.07
CA VAL A 435 11.22 -1.20 -10.33
C VAL A 435 11.13 -0.19 -11.47
N GLY A 436 11.70 -0.52 -12.62
CA GLY A 436 11.44 0.26 -13.83
C GLY A 436 10.00 0.02 -14.32
N HIS A 437 9.36 1.04 -14.86
CA HIS A 437 8.02 0.92 -15.44
C HIS A 437 8.00 1.61 -16.80
N LYS A 438 7.80 0.85 -17.89
CA LYS A 438 7.86 1.36 -19.27
C LYS A 438 6.62 0.95 -20.07
N PRO A 439 5.57 1.81 -20.09
CA PRO A 439 4.39 1.56 -20.91
C PRO A 439 4.74 1.65 -22.41
N GLU A 440 3.90 1.03 -23.26
CA GLU A 440 4.01 1.06 -24.74
C GLU A 440 4.00 2.47 -25.32
N ALA A 441 3.21 3.37 -24.73
CA ALA A 441 3.07 4.75 -25.17
C ALA A 441 2.87 5.68 -23.97
N GLY A 442 3.22 6.96 -24.15
CA GLY A 442 2.89 8.02 -23.20
C GLY A 442 1.37 8.19 -23.08
N ARG A 443 0.89 8.53 -21.87
CA ARG A 443 -0.54 8.68 -21.59
C ARG A 443 -0.90 10.17 -21.47
N ASP A 444 -1.36 10.81 -22.55
CA ASP A 444 -1.88 12.18 -22.41
C ASP A 444 -3.20 12.17 -21.61
N ARG A 445 -3.12 12.69 -20.37
CA ARG A 445 -4.24 12.81 -19.45
C ARG A 445 -4.72 14.25 -19.31
N SER A 446 -4.27 15.14 -20.18
CA SER A 446 -4.49 16.57 -20.02
C SER A 446 -5.96 16.99 -20.10
N ALA A 447 -6.81 16.19 -20.75
CA ALA A 447 -8.27 16.36 -20.71
C ALA A 447 -8.84 16.32 -19.28
N LEU A 448 -8.15 15.67 -18.33
CA LEU A 448 -8.59 15.57 -16.94
C LEU A 448 -8.39 16.87 -16.14
N PHE A 449 -7.58 17.83 -16.62
CA PHE A 449 -7.35 19.11 -15.90
C PHE A 449 -8.61 19.96 -15.76
N ALA A 450 -9.59 19.76 -16.64
CA ALA A 450 -10.89 20.44 -16.60
C ALA A 450 -12.00 19.57 -15.99
N ALA A 451 -11.68 18.38 -15.50
CA ALA A 451 -12.65 17.45 -14.92
C ALA A 451 -12.53 17.42 -13.38
N PRO A 452 -13.67 17.35 -12.65
CA PRO A 452 -13.63 17.11 -11.21
C PRO A 452 -13.11 15.70 -10.94
N HIS A 453 -12.47 15.52 -9.78
CA HIS A 453 -12.01 14.22 -9.34
C HIS A 453 -13.17 13.22 -9.24
N ARG A 454 -12.96 12.05 -9.82
CA ARG A 454 -13.87 10.90 -9.82
C ARG A 454 -13.10 9.68 -9.28
N PRO A 455 -13.27 9.32 -8.01
CA PRO A 455 -12.69 8.10 -7.47
C PRO A 455 -13.26 6.86 -8.15
N GLU A 456 -12.58 5.74 -8.00
CA GLU A 456 -13.03 4.40 -8.35
C GLU A 456 -13.89 3.80 -7.21
N VAL A 457 -14.70 2.79 -7.50
CA VAL A 457 -15.45 2.07 -6.45
C VAL A 457 -14.48 1.34 -5.52
N SER A 458 -13.43 0.72 -6.05
CA SER A 458 -12.37 0.07 -5.26
C SER A 458 -11.69 1.03 -4.28
N SER A 459 -11.53 2.31 -4.65
CA SER A 459 -10.99 3.35 -3.76
C SER A 459 -11.94 3.65 -2.60
N CYS A 460 -13.26 3.70 -2.85
CA CYS A 460 -14.28 3.85 -1.81
C CYS A 460 -14.31 2.63 -0.87
N LEU A 461 -14.18 1.42 -1.42
CA LEU A 461 -14.15 0.19 -0.62
C LEU A 461 -12.85 0.03 0.17
N SER A 462 -11.72 0.49 -0.35
CA SER A 462 -10.45 0.53 0.39
C SER A 462 -10.59 1.43 1.63
N ASP A 463 -11.10 2.65 1.44
CA ASP A 463 -11.34 3.60 2.54
C ASP A 463 -12.30 3.00 3.60
N LEU A 464 -13.37 2.30 3.16
CA LEU A 464 -14.31 1.61 4.06
C LEU A 464 -13.63 0.47 4.85
N VAL A 465 -12.82 -0.35 4.19
CA VAL A 465 -12.11 -1.46 4.84
C VAL A 465 -11.12 -0.92 5.87
N ASP A 466 -10.37 0.13 5.52
CA ASP A 466 -9.41 0.78 6.42
C ASP A 466 -10.11 1.39 7.65
N GLU A 467 -11.32 1.94 7.49
CA GLU A 467 -12.14 2.44 8.58
C GLU A 467 -12.64 1.32 9.50
N LEU A 468 -13.03 0.17 8.93
CA LEU A 468 -13.55 -0.98 9.70
C LEU A 468 -12.45 -1.81 10.36
N ALA A 469 -11.26 -1.90 9.77
CA ALA A 469 -10.18 -2.79 10.19
C ALA A 469 -9.79 -2.68 11.68
N PRO A 470 -9.71 -1.49 12.31
CA PRO A 470 -9.43 -1.35 13.74
C PRO A 470 -10.48 -1.99 14.66
N SER A 471 -11.71 -2.20 14.17
CA SER A 471 -12.82 -2.80 14.91
C SER A 471 -12.98 -4.30 14.67
N LEU A 472 -12.10 -4.91 13.86
CA LEU A 472 -12.11 -6.35 13.58
C LEU A 472 -11.28 -7.11 14.62
N TYR A 473 -11.95 -7.74 15.58
CA TYR A 473 -11.32 -8.48 16.68
C TYR A 473 -11.06 -9.97 16.40
N GLY A 474 -11.64 -10.52 15.32
CA GLY A 474 -11.46 -11.94 14.98
C GLY A 474 -10.01 -12.28 14.64
N GLU A 475 -9.51 -13.41 15.14
CA GLU A 475 -8.14 -13.89 14.86
C GLU A 475 -8.00 -14.59 13.50
N HIS A 476 -9.10 -15.10 12.94
CA HIS A 476 -9.11 -15.82 11.67
C HIS A 476 -9.56 -14.92 10.52
N ALA A 477 -8.78 -14.91 9.43
CA ALA A 477 -9.06 -14.13 8.22
C ALA A 477 -10.49 -14.36 7.69
N SER A 478 -10.97 -15.61 7.64
CA SER A 478 -12.32 -15.93 7.17
C SER A 478 -13.42 -15.25 7.99
N LYS A 479 -13.27 -15.18 9.32
CA LYS A 479 -14.22 -14.48 10.20
C LYS A 479 -14.17 -12.97 10.01
N ARG A 480 -12.97 -12.41 9.81
CA ARG A 480 -12.80 -10.98 9.51
C ARG A 480 -13.45 -10.63 8.15
N PHE A 481 -13.27 -11.48 7.14
CA PHE A 481 -13.93 -11.34 5.83
C PHE A 481 -15.45 -11.42 5.94
N SER A 482 -16.01 -12.34 6.74
CA SER A 482 -17.46 -12.38 6.97
C SER A 482 -18.00 -11.10 7.61
N VAL A 483 -17.26 -10.46 8.53
CA VAL A 483 -17.66 -9.17 9.10
C VAL A 483 -17.62 -8.07 8.05
N LEU A 484 -16.55 -8.01 7.24
CA LEU A 484 -16.45 -7.04 6.14
C LEU A 484 -17.56 -7.23 5.10
N SER A 485 -17.86 -8.48 4.71
CA SER A 485 -18.99 -8.82 3.84
C SER A 485 -20.32 -8.36 4.45
N ALA A 486 -20.56 -8.63 5.73
CA ALA A 486 -21.78 -8.18 6.41
C ALA A 486 -21.93 -6.64 6.39
N SER A 487 -20.85 -5.89 6.64
CA SER A 487 -20.87 -4.43 6.53
C SER A 487 -21.13 -3.94 5.11
N MET A 488 -20.62 -4.63 4.10
CA MET A 488 -20.91 -4.34 2.69
C MET A 488 -22.38 -4.64 2.35
N ARG A 489 -22.96 -5.72 2.90
CA ARG A 489 -24.37 -6.07 2.73
C ARG A 489 -25.31 -5.04 3.36
N ASP A 490 -24.96 -4.47 4.51
CA ASP A 490 -25.70 -3.36 5.11
C ASP A 490 -25.78 -2.13 4.16
N LEU A 491 -24.67 -1.81 3.48
CA LEU A 491 -24.65 -0.75 2.46
C LEU A 491 -25.48 -1.09 1.21
N ILE A 492 -25.51 -2.36 0.80
CA ILE A 492 -26.30 -2.85 -0.34
C ILE A 492 -27.80 -2.73 -0.05
N ASP A 493 -28.20 -3.11 1.16
CA ASP A 493 -29.58 -3.11 1.65
C ASP A 493 -30.14 -1.69 1.90
N ALA A 494 -29.27 -0.68 1.94
CA ALA A 494 -29.68 0.71 2.01
C ALA A 494 -30.57 1.10 0.82
N SER A 495 -31.58 1.95 1.10
CA SER A 495 -32.42 2.54 0.06
C SER A 495 -31.59 3.33 -0.95
N ASP A 496 -32.06 3.48 -2.18
CA ASP A 496 -31.36 4.26 -3.22
C ASP A 496 -31.06 5.70 -2.76
N SER A 497 -31.97 6.32 -1.99
CA SER A 497 -31.75 7.65 -1.42
C SER A 497 -30.70 7.65 -0.32
N GLY A 498 -30.67 6.63 0.54
CA GLY A 498 -29.65 6.45 1.57
C GLY A 498 -28.26 6.25 0.96
N LEU A 499 -28.16 5.35 -0.03
CA LEU A 499 -26.90 5.06 -0.69
C LEU A 499 -26.38 6.25 -1.50
N LEU A 500 -27.28 6.97 -2.20
CA LEU A 500 -26.91 8.21 -2.88
C LEU A 500 -26.41 9.28 -1.91
N SER A 501 -27.01 9.38 -0.71
CA SER A 501 -26.56 10.30 0.34
C SER A 501 -25.16 9.93 0.85
N TYR A 502 -24.92 8.64 1.13
CA TYR A 502 -23.60 8.12 1.49
C TYR A 502 -22.55 8.48 0.43
N LEU A 503 -22.83 8.17 -0.84
CA LEU A 503 -21.92 8.46 -1.95
C LEU A 503 -21.66 9.96 -2.12
N ARG A 504 -22.68 10.82 -1.96
CA ARG A 504 -22.48 12.28 -1.98
C ARG A 504 -21.54 12.74 -0.87
N THR A 505 -21.71 12.23 0.35
CA THR A 505 -20.81 12.53 1.48
C THR A 505 -19.39 12.10 1.18
N TYR A 506 -19.20 10.87 0.69
CA TYR A 506 -17.89 10.34 0.30
C TYR A 506 -17.21 11.23 -0.75
N PHE A 507 -17.89 11.53 -1.85
CA PHE A 507 -17.35 12.37 -2.93
C PHE A 507 -17.01 13.79 -2.44
N THR A 508 -17.88 14.40 -1.63
CA THR A 508 -17.62 15.72 -1.04
C THR A 508 -16.41 15.70 -0.10
N HIS A 509 -16.26 14.65 0.71
CA HIS A 509 -15.10 14.50 1.58
C HIS A 509 -13.80 14.39 0.79
N ARG A 510 -13.72 13.47 -0.19
CA ARG A 510 -12.53 13.28 -1.04
C ARG A 510 -12.14 14.57 -1.79
N ARG A 511 -13.13 15.28 -2.34
CA ARG A 511 -12.89 16.56 -3.04
C ARG A 511 -12.48 17.67 -2.10
N SER A 512 -13.02 17.72 -0.87
CA SER A 512 -12.62 18.70 0.14
C SER A 512 -11.15 18.54 0.51
N LEU A 513 -10.70 17.30 0.78
CA LEU A 513 -9.29 16.99 1.04
C LEU A 513 -8.39 17.39 -0.13
N LEU A 514 -8.81 17.08 -1.36
CA LEU A 514 -8.09 17.48 -2.56
C LEU A 514 -7.99 19.01 -2.66
N VAL A 515 -9.10 19.75 -2.51
CA VAL A 515 -9.13 21.21 -2.59
C VAL A 515 -8.25 21.84 -1.50
N GLU A 516 -8.25 21.31 -0.28
CA GLU A 516 -7.36 21.78 0.78
C GLU A 516 -5.88 21.62 0.40
N ASN A 517 -5.51 20.44 -0.11
CA ASN A 517 -4.15 20.18 -0.56
C ASN A 517 -3.76 21.08 -1.75
N LEU A 518 -4.64 21.26 -2.75
CA LEU A 518 -4.41 22.15 -3.89
C LEU A 518 -4.25 23.61 -3.45
N LYS A 519 -5.03 24.09 -2.48
CA LYS A 519 -4.87 25.44 -1.90
C LYS A 519 -3.53 25.59 -1.20
N ARG A 520 -3.11 24.59 -0.42
CA ARG A 520 -1.80 24.57 0.22
C ARG A 520 -0.69 24.64 -0.83
N THR A 521 -0.76 23.81 -1.86
CA THR A 521 0.20 23.85 -2.98
C THR A 521 0.21 25.21 -3.67
N ALA A 522 -0.95 25.79 -3.98
CA ALA A 522 -1.07 27.10 -4.64
C ALA A 522 -0.35 28.21 -3.85
N SER A 523 -0.45 28.17 -2.51
CA SER A 523 0.23 29.14 -1.64
C SER A 523 1.76 29.00 -1.61
N GLN A 524 2.29 27.84 -1.98
CA GLN A 524 3.72 27.49 -1.90
C GLN A 524 4.41 27.46 -3.26
N ALA A 525 3.66 27.39 -4.37
CA ALA A 525 4.19 27.17 -5.70
C ALA A 525 4.52 28.48 -6.45
N THR A 526 5.29 29.37 -5.83
CA THR A 526 5.63 30.69 -6.43
C THR A 526 6.54 30.60 -7.65
N ASN A 527 7.32 29.52 -7.76
CA ASN A 527 8.33 29.34 -8.81
C ASN A 527 7.86 28.47 -9.99
N ALA A 528 6.57 28.09 -10.03
CA ALA A 528 6.01 27.33 -11.14
C ALA A 528 5.60 28.25 -12.31
N CYS A 529 5.67 27.76 -13.54
CA CYS A 529 5.26 28.49 -14.74
C CYS A 529 3.76 28.82 -14.74
N SER A 530 3.36 29.83 -15.53
CA SER A 530 2.00 30.35 -15.55
C SER A 530 0.98 29.31 -16.02
N GLU A 531 1.37 28.42 -16.94
CA GLU A 531 0.54 27.35 -17.48
C GLU A 531 0.24 26.28 -16.42
N TRP A 532 1.25 25.91 -15.63
CA TRP A 532 1.04 25.01 -14.48
C TRP A 532 0.10 25.64 -13.44
N GLN A 533 0.30 26.94 -13.14
CA GLN A 533 -0.56 27.66 -12.19
C GLN A 533 -2.00 27.78 -12.71
N GLN A 534 -2.19 27.87 -14.04
CA GLN A 534 -3.51 27.87 -14.67
C GLN A 534 -4.19 26.51 -14.53
N ASP A 535 -3.48 25.41 -14.80
CA ASP A 535 -4.03 24.07 -14.67
C ASP A 535 -4.33 23.72 -13.20
N LEU A 536 -3.51 24.17 -12.24
CA LEU A 536 -3.79 24.07 -10.81
C LEU A 536 -5.08 24.80 -10.42
N ARG A 537 -5.25 26.04 -10.89
CA ARG A 537 -6.47 26.84 -10.65
C ARG A 537 -7.70 26.17 -11.26
N SER A 538 -7.58 25.66 -12.48
CA SER A 538 -8.64 24.88 -13.13
C SER A 538 -9.06 23.69 -12.26
N GLN A 539 -8.10 22.89 -11.76
CA GLN A 539 -8.39 21.78 -10.86
C GLN A 539 -9.05 22.22 -9.54
N LEU A 540 -8.62 23.33 -8.95
CA LEU A 540 -9.24 23.88 -7.76
C LEU A 540 -10.69 24.31 -8.04
N GLU A 541 -10.93 25.03 -9.13
CA GLU A 541 -12.24 25.55 -9.51
C GLU A 541 -13.23 24.42 -9.81
N VAL A 542 -12.86 23.44 -10.64
CA VAL A 542 -13.77 22.35 -11.03
C VAL A 542 -14.14 21.46 -9.84
N ASN A 543 -13.21 21.21 -8.91
CA ASN A 543 -13.50 20.43 -7.71
C ASN A 543 -14.29 21.22 -6.67
N ALA A 544 -13.98 22.50 -6.46
CA ALA A 544 -14.74 23.37 -5.57
C ALA A 544 -16.19 23.55 -6.07
N ARG A 545 -16.38 23.79 -7.37
CA ARG A 545 -17.69 23.87 -8.00
C ARG A 545 -18.48 22.56 -7.83
N ALA A 546 -17.83 21.41 -8.05
CA ALA A 546 -18.48 20.11 -7.87
C ALA A 546 -18.91 19.80 -6.42
N ILE A 547 -18.32 20.46 -5.41
CA ILE A 547 -18.78 20.39 -4.02
C ILE A 547 -20.05 21.23 -3.82
N VAL A 548 -20.10 22.44 -4.41
CA VAL A 548 -21.19 23.40 -4.23
C VAL A 548 -22.44 23.01 -5.03
N GLU A 549 -22.28 22.66 -6.31
CA GLU A 549 -23.41 22.39 -7.22
C GLU A 549 -24.14 21.08 -6.91
N ARG A 550 -23.52 20.19 -6.11
CA ARG A 550 -24.09 18.89 -5.69
C ARG A 550 -24.66 18.05 -6.86
N GLY A 551 -23.99 18.11 -8.01
CA GLY A 551 -24.32 17.26 -9.16
C GLY A 551 -24.29 15.76 -8.82
N ALA A 552 -24.81 14.92 -9.71
CA ALA A 552 -24.79 13.48 -9.51
C ALA A 552 -23.35 12.98 -9.24
N PRO A 553 -23.11 12.16 -8.19
CA PRO A 553 -21.81 11.53 -8.00
C PRO A 553 -21.53 10.60 -9.19
N ARG A 554 -20.26 10.53 -9.62
CA ARG A 554 -19.84 9.72 -10.78
C ARG A 554 -18.49 9.11 -10.52
N PHE A 555 -18.42 7.79 -10.45
CA PHE A 555 -17.15 7.07 -10.41
C PHE A 555 -16.37 7.23 -11.72
N GLN A 556 -15.08 6.94 -11.67
CA GLN A 556 -14.21 6.95 -12.85
C GLN A 556 -14.77 6.07 -13.97
N GLY A 557 -14.75 6.57 -15.21
CA GLY A 557 -15.24 5.86 -16.40
C GLY A 557 -16.76 5.85 -16.57
N MET A 558 -17.53 6.50 -15.69
CA MET A 558 -18.95 6.76 -15.95
C MET A 558 -19.13 7.86 -17.00
N ALA A 559 -20.17 7.74 -17.82
CA ALA A 559 -20.55 8.73 -18.82
C ALA A 559 -20.92 10.09 -18.16
N GLU A 560 -20.71 11.19 -18.89
CA GLU A 560 -21.00 12.54 -18.37
C GLU A 560 -22.48 12.80 -18.11
N ASN A 561 -23.37 12.07 -18.78
CA ASN A 561 -24.81 12.13 -18.56
C ASN A 561 -25.31 11.12 -17.51
N ALA A 562 -24.42 10.36 -16.87
CA ALA A 562 -24.81 9.42 -15.83
C ALA A 562 -25.49 10.15 -14.66
N THR A 563 -26.57 9.55 -14.19
CA THR A 563 -27.44 10.01 -13.11
C THR A 563 -26.95 9.51 -11.75
N GLY A 564 -27.58 10.00 -10.68
CA GLY A 564 -27.33 9.48 -9.34
C GLY A 564 -27.72 8.00 -9.21
N GLN A 565 -28.75 7.57 -9.95
CA GLN A 565 -29.20 6.18 -9.96
C GLN A 565 -28.18 5.26 -10.61
N ASP A 566 -27.62 5.65 -11.76
CA ASP A 566 -26.55 4.89 -12.42
C ASP A 566 -25.33 4.68 -11.50
N CYS A 567 -25.05 5.68 -10.64
CA CYS A 567 -23.96 5.61 -9.67
C CYS A 567 -24.27 4.64 -8.53
N VAL A 568 -25.49 4.69 -7.99
CA VAL A 568 -26.00 3.76 -6.97
C VAL A 568 -25.99 2.33 -7.49
N GLU A 569 -26.51 2.08 -8.69
CA GLU A 569 -26.55 0.76 -9.32
C GLU A 569 -25.15 0.19 -9.56
N ARG A 570 -24.23 1.02 -10.07
CA ARG A 570 -22.83 0.61 -10.24
C ARG A 570 -22.20 0.25 -8.90
N PHE A 571 -22.34 1.10 -7.89
CA PHE A 571 -21.79 0.85 -6.56
C PHE A 571 -22.35 -0.44 -5.99
N ARG A 572 -23.68 -0.57 -5.92
CA ARG A 572 -24.36 -1.75 -5.36
C ARG A 572 -23.87 -3.05 -6.01
N ARG A 573 -23.80 -3.09 -7.35
CA ARG A 573 -23.31 -4.27 -8.08
C ARG A 573 -21.86 -4.62 -7.74
N GLU A 574 -20.96 -3.63 -7.74
CA GLU A 574 -19.54 -3.87 -7.47
C GLU A 574 -19.30 -4.27 -6.00
N VAL A 575 -20.07 -3.69 -5.05
CA VAL A 575 -20.02 -4.04 -3.62
C VAL A 575 -20.61 -5.42 -3.36
N GLU A 576 -21.75 -5.77 -3.97
CA GLU A 576 -22.38 -7.09 -3.87
C GLU A 576 -21.43 -8.17 -4.38
N SER A 577 -20.81 -7.91 -5.53
CA SER A 577 -19.81 -8.79 -6.09
C SER A 577 -18.65 -9.05 -5.13
N LEU A 578 -18.11 -8.02 -4.47
CA LEU A 578 -17.02 -8.20 -3.51
C LEU A 578 -17.48 -8.93 -2.25
N ALA A 579 -18.65 -8.59 -1.70
CA ALA A 579 -19.20 -9.22 -0.50
C ALA A 579 -19.41 -10.73 -0.72
N ASP A 580 -20.07 -11.11 -1.82
CA ASP A 580 -20.25 -12.50 -2.23
C ASP A 580 -18.90 -13.19 -2.46
N GLY A 581 -17.95 -12.48 -3.08
CA GLY A 581 -16.58 -12.96 -3.29
C GLY A 581 -15.88 -13.30 -1.98
N LEU A 582 -15.91 -12.41 -0.99
CA LEU A 582 -15.31 -12.60 0.33
C LEU A 582 -15.92 -13.78 1.10
N ASP A 583 -17.22 -14.02 0.96
CA ASP A 583 -17.91 -15.16 1.58
C ASP A 583 -17.54 -16.50 0.89
N ALA A 584 -17.36 -16.49 -0.43
CA ALA A 584 -17.00 -17.68 -1.21
C ALA A 584 -15.50 -18.03 -1.12
N TRP A 585 -14.66 -17.01 -0.89
CA TRP A 585 -13.21 -17.10 -1.02
C TRP A 585 -12.55 -18.18 -0.15
N PRO A 586 -12.93 -18.39 1.13
CA PRO A 586 -12.31 -19.43 1.95
C PRO A 586 -12.43 -20.84 1.34
N ALA A 587 -13.58 -21.17 0.74
CA ALA A 587 -13.76 -22.47 0.09
C ALA A 587 -12.93 -22.56 -1.21
N ALA A 588 -12.87 -21.47 -1.98
CA ALA A 588 -12.06 -21.40 -3.19
C ALA A 588 -10.57 -21.58 -2.90
N TRP A 589 -10.10 -21.02 -1.79
CA TRP A 589 -8.71 -21.14 -1.33
C TRP A 589 -8.33 -22.60 -1.03
N GLU A 590 -9.16 -23.35 -0.31
CA GLU A 590 -8.92 -24.76 -0.01
C GLU A 590 -8.88 -25.60 -1.30
N VAL A 591 -9.85 -25.39 -2.20
CA VAL A 591 -9.85 -26.06 -3.52
C VAL A 591 -8.58 -25.72 -4.31
N ALA A 592 -8.12 -24.46 -4.27
CA ALA A 592 -6.92 -24.05 -4.97
C ALA A 592 -5.66 -24.75 -4.42
N ILE A 593 -5.52 -24.86 -3.09
CA ILE A 593 -4.42 -25.63 -2.47
C ILE A 593 -4.41 -27.08 -2.96
N GLU A 594 -5.57 -27.75 -2.95
CA GLU A 594 -5.68 -29.15 -3.38
C GLU A 594 -5.36 -29.36 -4.87
N ARG A 595 -5.62 -28.35 -5.71
CA ARG A 595 -5.51 -28.44 -7.17
C ARG A 595 -4.23 -27.82 -7.74
N GLN A 596 -3.48 -27.04 -6.95
CA GLN A 596 -2.35 -26.24 -7.40
C GLN A 596 -1.35 -27.03 -8.25
N ALA A 597 -0.88 -28.18 -7.74
CA ALA A 597 0.11 -28.99 -8.46
C ALA A 597 -0.39 -29.45 -9.84
N LYS A 598 -1.66 -29.85 -9.93
CA LYS A 598 -2.28 -30.26 -11.21
C LYS A 598 -2.43 -29.08 -12.17
N CYS A 599 -2.82 -27.90 -11.66
CA CYS A 599 -2.92 -26.69 -12.49
C CYS A 599 -1.56 -26.31 -13.05
N LEU A 600 -0.50 -26.32 -12.23
CA LEU A 600 0.86 -26.05 -12.68
C LEU A 600 1.34 -27.09 -13.70
N GLU A 601 1.04 -28.37 -13.51
CA GLU A 601 1.37 -29.39 -14.52
C GLU A 601 0.70 -29.12 -15.87
N GLN A 602 -0.59 -28.70 -15.86
CA GLN A 602 -1.35 -28.39 -17.07
C GLN A 602 -0.89 -27.12 -17.80
N SER A 603 -0.32 -26.15 -17.08
CA SER A 603 0.18 -24.90 -17.66
C SER A 603 1.65 -24.94 -18.07
N ARG A 604 2.34 -26.05 -17.83
CA ARG A 604 3.78 -26.14 -18.04
C ARG A 604 4.15 -25.92 -19.51
N VAL A 605 5.09 -25.01 -19.75
CA VAL A 605 5.68 -24.78 -21.06
C VAL A 605 6.81 -25.79 -21.29
N THR A 606 6.72 -26.56 -22.38
CA THR A 606 7.78 -27.48 -22.80
C THR A 606 8.82 -26.72 -23.62
N ALA A 607 10.08 -26.78 -23.18
CA ALA A 607 11.23 -26.13 -23.82
C ALA A 607 11.63 -26.78 -25.16
#